data_AF-A0A976H9G9-F1
#
_entry.id   AF-A0A976H9G9-F1
#
_cell.length_a   1.000
_cell.length_b   1.000
_cell.length_c   1.000
_cell.angle_alpha   90.00
_cell.angle_beta   90.00
_cell.angle_gamma   90.00
#
_symmetry.space_group_name_H-M   'P 1'
#
loop_
_entity.id
_entity.type
_entity.pdbx_description
1 polymer ?
#
loop_
_entity_poly.entity_id
_entity_poly.type
_entity_poly.pdbx_seq_one_letter_code
_entity_poly.pdbx_strand_id
1 'polypeptide(L)' 'VAAEITRFYDWVTEIVAKLKPAKLNEIRGFAGDKMPNWRFFYAMENHLIHHRGQAICYLRLKGIQPEGYVGW' A
#
# COMPACT_ATOMS: atom_id res chain seq x y z
N VAL A 1 6.72 8.60 -13.93
CA VAL A 1 6.43 8.35 -12.50
C VAL A 1 4.97 8.61 -12.16
N ALA A 2 4.43 9.84 -12.32
CA ALA A 2 3.02 10.12 -11.99
C ALA A 2 2.02 9.18 -12.69
N ALA A 3 2.18 8.96 -14.00
CA ALA A 3 1.33 8.03 -14.76
C ALA A 3 1.46 6.55 -14.35
N GLU A 4 2.57 6.15 -13.71
CA GLU A 4 2.73 4.78 -13.17
C GLU A 4 1.96 4.63 -11.87
N ILE A 5 1.94 5.67 -11.02
CA ILE A 5 1.19 5.68 -9.76
C ILE A 5 -0.32 5.58 -10.05
N THR A 6 -0.82 6.34 -11.02
CA THR A 6 -2.23 6.25 -11.45
C THR A 6 -2.58 4.84 -11.91
N ARG A 7 -1.78 4.28 -12.84
CA ARG A 7 -1.99 2.91 -13.34
C ARG A 7 -1.96 1.85 -12.23
N PHE A 8 -1.08 2.02 -11.25
CA PHE A 8 -1.03 1.14 -10.09
C PHE A 8 -2.34 1.16 -9.29
N TYR A 9 -2.87 2.35 -8.97
CA TYR A 9 -4.12 2.47 -8.20
C TYR A 9 -5.36 2.02 -8.99
N ASP A 10 -5.40 2.25 -10.31
CA ASP A 10 -6.44 1.73 -11.18
C ASP A 10 -6.47 0.20 -11.13
N TRP A 11 -5.30 -0.43 -11.25
CA TRP A 11 -5.15 -1.87 -11.15
C TRP A 11 -5.53 -2.41 -9.76
N VAL A 12 -5.08 -1.77 -8.67
CA VAL A 12 -5.46 -2.18 -7.30
C VAL A 12 -6.98 -2.15 -7.13
N THR A 13 -7.63 -1.08 -7.61
CA THR A 13 -9.10 -0.94 -7.55
C THR A 13 -9.80 -2.06 -8.31
N GLU A 14 -9.33 -2.37 -9.52
CA GLU A 14 -9.88 -3.47 -10.33
C GLU A 14 -9.75 -4.82 -9.63
N ILE A 15 -8.59 -5.12 -9.05
CA ILE A 15 -8.34 -6.39 -8.36
C ILE A 15 -9.20 -6.51 -7.10
N VAL A 16 -9.29 -5.45 -6.29
CA VAL A 16 -10.13 -5.44 -5.07
C VAL A 16 -11.59 -5.70 -5.43
N ALA A 17 -12.11 -5.08 -6.49
CA ALA A 17 -13.49 -5.28 -6.94
C ALA A 17 -13.79 -6.72 -7.39
N LYS A 18 -12.79 -7.43 -7.92
CA LYS A 18 -12.93 -8.81 -8.44
C LYS A 18 -12.60 -9.89 -7.40
N LEU A 19 -12.03 -9.52 -6.25
CA LEU A 19 -11.54 -10.47 -5.26
C LEU A 19 -12.70 -11.16 -4.53
N LYS A 20 -12.72 -12.50 -4.55
CA LYS A 20 -13.71 -13.28 -3.80
C LYS A 20 -13.28 -13.40 -2.33
N PRO A 21 -14.20 -13.30 -1.35
CA PRO A 21 -13.85 -13.42 0.07
C PRO A 21 -13.09 -14.69 0.46
N ALA A 22 -13.40 -15.83 -0.18
CA ALA A 22 -12.67 -17.09 0.05
C ALA A 22 -11.16 -16.95 -0.21
N LYS A 23 -10.76 -16.10 -1.16
CA LYS A 23 -9.36 -15.84 -1.51
C LYS A 23 -8.59 -15.21 -0.35
N LEU A 24 -9.25 -14.43 0.50
CA LEU A 24 -8.65 -13.73 1.64
C LEU A 24 -8.16 -14.70 2.73
N ASN A 25 -8.84 -15.84 2.88
CA ASN A 25 -8.54 -16.83 3.92
C ASN A 25 -7.58 -17.92 3.46
N GLU A 26 -7.20 -17.96 2.18
CA GLU A 26 -6.18 -18.89 1.70
C GLU A 26 -4.83 -18.58 2.36
N ILE A 27 -4.18 -19.63 2.88
CA ILE A 27 -2.84 -19.54 3.43
C ILE A 27 -1.81 -19.59 2.29
N ARG A 28 -0.92 -18.59 2.24
CA ARG A 28 0.18 -18.50 1.29
C ARG A 28 1.50 -18.25 2.00
N GLY A 29 2.59 -18.63 1.34
CA GLY A 29 3.95 -18.38 1.83
C GLY A 29 4.40 -16.96 1.50
N PHE A 30 5.03 -16.29 2.46
CA PHE A 30 5.66 -14.99 2.29
C PHE A 30 6.80 -14.78 3.28
N ALA A 31 7.94 -14.29 2.79
CA ALA A 31 9.12 -13.99 3.61
C ALA A 31 9.56 -15.14 4.55
N GLY A 32 9.38 -16.40 4.13
CA GLY A 32 9.72 -17.58 4.93
C GLY A 32 8.65 -18.04 5.93
N ASP A 33 7.51 -17.35 6.00
CA ASP A 33 6.37 -17.70 6.87
C ASP A 33 5.11 -18.01 6.06
N LYS A 34 4.06 -18.54 6.70
CA LYS A 34 2.74 -18.80 6.12
C LYS A 34 1.69 -17.91 6.77
N MET A 35 0.92 -17.20 5.96
CA MET A 35 -0.14 -16.32 6.45
C MET A 35 -1.38 -16.31 5.54
N PRO A 36 -2.57 -16.01 6.07
CA PRO A 36 -3.74 -15.78 5.23
C PRO A 36 -3.54 -14.55 4.34
N ASN A 37 -4.05 -14.61 3.12
CA ASN A 37 -3.88 -13.55 2.12
C ASN A 37 -4.31 -12.15 2.61
N TRP A 38 -5.30 -12.05 3.50
CA TRP A 38 -5.72 -10.75 4.01
C TRP A 38 -4.61 -10.01 4.76
N ARG A 39 -3.65 -10.72 5.38
CA ARG A 39 -2.53 -10.08 6.09
C ARG A 39 -1.59 -9.31 5.16
N PHE A 40 -1.58 -9.63 3.87
CA PHE A 40 -0.79 -8.87 2.91
C PHE A 40 -1.32 -7.45 2.70
N PHE A 41 -2.63 -7.21 2.87
CA PHE A 41 -3.17 -5.85 2.78
C PHE A 41 -2.59 -4.98 3.90
N TYR A 42 -2.54 -5.50 5.12
CA TYR A 42 -1.86 -4.81 6.22
C TYR A 42 -0.37 -4.61 5.94
N ALA A 43 0.33 -5.62 5.43
CA ALA A 43 1.75 -5.48 5.12
C ALA A 43 2.00 -4.39 4.06
N MET A 44 1.19 -4.35 3.00
CA MET A 44 1.32 -3.35 1.93
C MET A 44 0.91 -1.94 2.38
N GLU A 45 -0.16 -1.82 3.16
CA GLU A 45 -0.58 -0.55 3.76
C GLU A 45 0.52 0.04 4.65
N ASN A 46 1.07 -0.76 5.57
CA ASN A 46 2.18 -0.33 6.43
C ASN A 46 3.42 0.08 5.62
N HIS A 47 3.72 -0.64 4.53
CA HIS A 47 4.84 -0.33 3.66
C HIS A 47 4.64 1.00 2.89
N LEU A 48 3.43 1.26 2.41
CA LEU A 48 3.04 2.54 1.80
C LEU A 48 3.16 3.70 2.79
N ILE A 49 2.65 3.53 4.02
CA ILE A 49 2.76 4.54 5.09
C ILE A 49 4.23 4.84 5.40
N HIS A 50 5.06 3.81 5.53
CA HIS A 50 6.50 3.94 5.76
C HIS A 50 7.18 4.82 4.70
N HIS A 51 6.96 4.52 3.41
CA HIS A 51 7.56 5.29 2.32
C HIS A 51 6.94 6.68 2.15
N ARG A 52 5.66 6.86 2.48
CA ARG A 52 5.04 8.19 2.50
C ARG A 52 5.69 9.09 3.56
N GLY A 53 6.02 8.54 4.74
CA GLY A 53 6.79 9.25 5.76
C GLY A 53 8.14 9.75 5.24
N GLN A 54 8.86 8.91 4.49
CA GLN A 54 10.11 9.30 3.83
C GLN A 54 9.88 10.41 2.78
N ALA A 55 8.84 10.30 1.96
CA ALA A 55 8.49 11.32 0.96
C ALA A 55 8.18 12.68 1.61
N ILE A 56 7.47 12.69 2.75
CA ILE A 56 7.20 13.90 3.54
C ILE A 56 8.51 14.56 4.00
N CYS A 57 9.49 13.78 4.47
CA CYS A 57 10.81 14.30 4.83
C CYS A 57 11.49 14.97 3.63
N TYR A 58 11.41 14.36 2.44
CA TYR A 58 11.99 14.97 1.23
C TYR A 58 11.31 16.28 0.83
N LEU A 59 9.98 16.39 0.94
CA LEU A 59 9.26 17.64 0.68
C LEU A 59 9.73 18.76 1.63
N ARG A 60 9.85 18.45 2.93
CA ARG A 60 10.33 19.41 3.95
C ARG A 60 11.78 19.85 3.71
N LEU A 61 12.66 18.92 3.34
CA LEU A 61 14.05 19.24 2.96
C LEU A 61 14.14 20.18 1.74
N LYS A 62 13.08 20.23 0.93
CA LYS A 62 12.95 21.14 -0.22
C LYS A 62 12.13 22.41 0.09
N GLY A 63 11.76 22.65 1.34
CA GLY A 63 10.95 23.80 1.74
C GLY A 63 9.49 23.73 1.25
N ILE A 64 9.02 22.56 0.82
CA ILE A 64 7.64 22.36 0.38
C ILE A 64 6.82 21.90 1.59
N GLN A 65 5.75 22.63 1.89
CA GLN A 65 4.80 22.22 2.94
C GLN A 65 3.99 21.01 2.44
N PRO A 66 4.12 19.83 3.07
CA PRO A 66 3.32 18.68 2.70
C PRO A 66 1.85 18.91 3.07
N GLU A 67 0.94 18.33 2.30
CA GLU A 67 -0.46 18.23 2.71
C GLU A 67 -0.56 17.50 4.06
N GLY A 68 -1.52 17.95 4.88
CA GLY A 68 -1.75 17.41 6.21
C GLY A 68 -2.01 15.90 6.22
N TYR A 69 -1.82 15.28 7.37
CA TYR A 69 -1.95 13.84 7.54
C TYR A 69 -3.28 13.47 8.20
N VAL A 70 -4.05 12.56 7.59
CA VAL A 70 -5.26 11.94 8.18
C VAL A 70 -5.11 10.42 8.06
N GLY A 71 -5.00 9.73 9.20
CA GLY A 71 -4.72 8.28 9.28
C GLY A 71 -3.64 7.96 10.31
N TRP A 72 -3.10 6.72 10.28
CA TRP A 72 -1.90 6.26 11.00
C TRP A 72 -0.66 6.30 10.14
#